data_AF-A0A1G0G387-F1
#
_entry.id   AF-A0A1G0G387-F1
#
_cell.length_a   1.000
_cell.length_b   1.000
_cell.length_c   1.000
_cell.angle_alpha   90.00
_cell.angle_beta   90.00
_cell.angle_gamma   90.00
#
_symmetry.space_group_name_H-M   'P 1'
#
loop_
_entity.id
_entity.type
_entity.pdbx_description
1 polymer ?
#
loop_
_entity_poly.entity_id
_entity_poly.type
_entity_poly.pdbx_seq_one_letter_code
_entity_poly.pdbx_strand_id
1 'polypeptide(L)'
;MLNTQLISKNVEINTINGTLIGALEQDLVSAPNKPISKFVHVLYQHRALSQQSRNYKDEMDVAKKLATDLEKLANEYDINTHFSIDTSGEPLVIKERQGEHVILPTHFEKGAYFSHPHADHQMDISAEQLPKIKVGRYTRFGKNVGVNVGADLTIGEGVWFSPNSYVLKQDHCPYSRPAVGARTVRMTKLPAMKICDYAWLGKLSEAGWDCDYVGKSSIIATRSFINSWVSDYSLTGNHGKIIQYFPYKAALFELWECGFEEMLKIDDWYQVNEIWLKQYHTFCQENSFHEPVSLLKNTMANLSVGKNVLDLNPQYGDAVCYAAGKGLNVDVISIDRKNFPVILQRIQDSRFNNIRLRADLDLSKLPFVDGKYYSLRYAMKGYDLVINDLCNLEVDDNNLERRMAESYRVAKPGGKIYFSVQGNYDFSKIVIFAQQLKMHCTDSGYVSHPICGRCAAIVFEK
;
A
#
# COMPACT_ATOMS: atom_id res chain seq x y z
N MET A 1 10.45 46.75 -22.29
CA MET A 1 11.40 47.30 -21.30
C MET A 1 10.84 47.02 -19.93
N LEU A 2 11.37 46.01 -19.23
CA LEU A 2 10.95 45.64 -17.88
C LEU A 2 11.93 46.29 -16.90
N ASN A 3 11.36 47.08 -15.99
CA ASN A 3 12.07 47.87 -14.99
C ASN A 3 12.75 46.93 -13.98
N THR A 4 14.08 46.85 -14.03
CA THR A 4 14.93 46.18 -13.04
C THR A 4 15.19 47.12 -11.85
N GLN A 5 14.28 47.09 -10.88
CA GLN A 5 14.59 47.55 -9.52
C GLN A 5 14.12 46.48 -8.52
N LEU A 6 15.02 45.57 -8.18
CA LEU A 6 14.86 44.65 -7.05
C LEU A 6 16.05 44.83 -6.11
N ILE A 7 15.84 45.76 -5.18
CA ILE A 7 16.13 45.67 -3.73
C ILE A 7 17.40 44.88 -3.38
N SER A 8 18.50 45.61 -3.24
CA SER A 8 19.62 45.25 -2.37
C SER A 8 19.18 45.40 -0.92
N LYS A 9 18.71 44.32 -0.28
CA LYS A 9 18.66 44.23 1.18
C LYS A 9 19.90 43.48 1.63
N ASN A 10 20.78 44.19 2.32
CA ASN A 10 21.86 43.62 3.11
C ASN A 10 21.23 42.66 4.12
N VAL A 11 21.34 41.37 3.86
CA VAL A 11 21.12 40.33 4.87
C VAL A 11 22.43 40.28 5.65
N GLU A 12 22.42 40.76 6.88
CA GLU A 12 23.47 40.43 7.84
C GLU A 12 23.39 38.92 8.09
N ILE A 13 24.29 38.19 7.43
CA ILE A 13 24.50 36.77 7.66
C ILE A 13 25.37 36.69 8.90
N ASN A 14 24.79 36.33 10.04
CA ASN A 14 25.55 35.98 11.23
C ASN A 14 26.37 34.72 10.96
N THR A 15 27.60 34.91 10.50
CA THR A 15 28.61 33.86 10.34
C THR A 15 29.29 33.61 11.67
N ILE A 16 29.01 32.48 12.31
CA ILE A 16 29.92 31.86 13.28
C ILE A 16 30.55 30.68 12.55
N ASN A 17 31.81 30.85 12.12
CA ASN A 17 32.70 29.81 11.58
C ASN A 17 32.16 28.95 10.41
N GLY A 18 32.21 29.50 9.19
CA GLY A 18 32.70 28.76 8.02
C GLY A 18 31.79 27.73 7.33
N THR A 19 30.60 27.43 7.83
CA THR A 19 29.60 26.63 7.10
C THR A 19 28.20 27.08 7.51
N LEU A 20 27.32 27.38 6.55
CA LEU A 20 25.88 27.47 6.79
C LEU A 20 25.39 26.07 7.14
N ILE A 21 25.47 25.73 8.42
CA ILE A 21 24.86 24.53 8.99
C ILE A 21 23.37 24.83 9.11
N GLY A 22 22.52 24.00 8.49
CA GLY A 22 21.07 24.14 8.57
C GLY A 22 20.57 23.94 10.01
N ALA A 23 19.35 24.42 10.31
CA ALA A 23 18.81 24.39 11.67
C ALA A 23 18.80 23.00 12.31
N LEU A 24 18.55 21.94 11.52
CA LEU A 24 18.61 20.56 11.97
C LEU A 24 20.04 20.14 12.34
N GLU A 25 21.02 20.41 11.47
CA GLU A 25 22.41 20.03 11.73
C GLU A 25 22.99 20.80 12.91
N GLN A 26 22.58 22.06 13.10
CA GLN A 26 22.95 22.85 14.27
C GLN A 26 22.40 22.21 15.54
N ASP A 27 21.11 21.82 15.56
CA ASP A 27 20.48 21.17 16.70
C ASP A 27 21.10 19.79 17.01
N LEU A 28 21.41 19.00 15.98
CA LEU A 28 22.07 17.70 16.13
C LEU A 28 23.47 17.82 16.76
N VAL A 29 24.20 18.91 16.47
CA VAL A 29 25.54 19.17 17.03
C VAL A 29 25.44 19.77 18.44
N SER A 30 24.45 20.61 18.72
CA SER A 30 24.28 21.31 20.01
C SER A 30 23.55 20.51 21.10
N ALA A 31 23.39 19.20 20.90
CA ALA A 31 22.51 18.29 21.62
C ALA A 31 21.03 18.43 21.18
N PRO A 32 20.48 17.42 20.46
CA PRO A 32 19.14 17.54 19.87
C PRO A 32 18.06 17.68 20.95
N ASN A 33 17.30 18.76 20.87
CA ASN A 33 16.28 19.11 21.87
C ASN A 33 14.85 19.06 21.34
N LYS A 34 14.67 19.00 20.02
CA LYS A 34 13.36 18.90 19.38
C LYS A 34 12.96 17.44 19.12
N PRO A 35 11.66 17.10 19.11
CA PRO A 35 11.20 15.74 18.83
C PRO A 35 11.77 15.17 17.51
N ILE A 36 11.68 15.95 16.42
CA ILE A 36 12.19 15.53 15.12
C ILE A 36 13.71 15.37 15.10
N SER A 37 14.46 16.25 15.77
CA SER A 37 15.92 16.16 15.82
C SER A 37 16.37 14.93 16.59
N LYS A 38 15.73 14.61 17.73
CA LYS A 38 16.01 13.39 18.50
C LYS A 38 15.69 12.13 17.69
N PHE A 39 14.55 12.12 17.00
CA PHE A 39 14.19 11.03 16.09
C PHE A 39 15.25 10.82 15.00
N VAL A 40 15.63 11.89 14.28
CA VAL A 40 16.67 11.83 13.23
C VAL A 40 18.02 11.39 13.80
N HIS A 41 18.36 11.83 15.01
CA HIS A 41 19.59 11.42 15.68
C HIS A 41 19.64 9.91 15.90
N VAL A 42 18.54 9.29 16.37
CA VAL A 42 18.43 7.83 16.50
C VAL A 42 18.65 7.13 15.14
N LEU A 43 18.01 7.62 14.08
CA LEU A 43 18.19 7.03 12.74
C LEU A 43 19.62 7.17 12.22
N TYR A 44 20.28 8.31 12.48
CA TYR A 44 21.65 8.58 12.09
C TYR A 44 22.64 7.65 12.81
N GLN A 45 22.49 7.49 14.13
CA GLN A 45 23.31 6.56 14.92
C GLN A 45 23.15 5.13 14.42
N HIS A 46 21.92 4.68 14.15
CA HIS A 46 21.65 3.37 13.60
C HIS A 46 22.33 3.16 12.23
N ARG A 47 22.27 4.15 11.33
CA ARG A 47 22.97 4.09 10.04
C ARG A 47 24.48 3.92 10.23
N ALA A 48 25.09 4.65 11.16
CA ALA A 48 26.52 4.53 11.45
C ALA A 48 26.89 3.14 11.99
N LEU A 49 26.07 2.57 12.89
CA LEU A 49 26.26 1.23 13.42
C LEU A 49 26.14 0.14 12.34
N SER A 50 25.11 0.23 11.49
CA SER A 50 24.93 -0.72 10.38
C SER A 50 26.12 -0.74 9.41
N GLN A 51 26.77 0.41 9.16
CA GLN A 51 27.96 0.47 8.31
C GLN A 51 29.17 -0.29 8.89
N GLN A 52 29.20 -0.47 10.21
CA GLN A 52 30.28 -1.15 10.92
C GLN A 52 30.05 -2.66 11.06
N SER A 53 28.83 -3.15 10.79
CA SER A 53 28.46 -4.56 10.89
C SER A 53 29.34 -5.46 10.02
N ARG A 54 29.79 -6.59 10.60
CA ARG A 54 30.71 -7.54 9.94
C ARG A 54 30.17 -8.97 9.89
N ASN A 55 29.19 -9.31 10.73
CA ASN A 55 28.70 -10.68 10.89
C ASN A 55 27.22 -10.67 11.33
N TYR A 56 26.57 -11.83 11.32
CA TYR A 56 25.15 -11.97 11.64
C TYR A 56 24.77 -11.49 13.05
N LYS A 57 25.66 -11.63 14.04
CA LYS A 57 25.42 -11.13 15.40
C LYS A 57 25.34 -9.60 15.39
N ASP A 58 26.29 -8.94 14.73
CA ASP A 58 26.29 -7.47 14.60
C ASP A 58 25.00 -6.99 13.91
N GLU A 59 24.55 -7.66 12.85
CA GLU A 59 23.32 -7.31 12.11
C GLU A 59 22.05 -7.40 12.97
N MET A 60 21.97 -8.42 13.85
CA MET A 60 20.88 -8.55 14.83
C MET A 60 20.98 -7.52 15.96
N ASP A 61 22.19 -7.26 16.46
CA ASP A 61 22.42 -6.29 17.54
C ASP A 61 22.09 -4.87 17.10
N VAL A 62 22.33 -4.54 15.82
CA VAL A 62 21.89 -3.28 15.19
C VAL A 62 20.36 -3.13 15.24
N ALA A 63 19.60 -4.17 14.92
CA ALA A 63 18.14 -4.14 15.00
C ALA A 63 17.64 -3.95 16.44
N LYS A 64 18.21 -4.71 17.39
CA LYS A 64 17.88 -4.61 18.83
C LYS A 64 18.17 -3.21 19.38
N LYS A 65 19.30 -2.62 18.98
CA LYS A 65 19.67 -1.26 19.39
C LYS A 65 18.67 -0.22 18.88
N LEU A 66 18.28 -0.31 17.60
CA LEU A 66 17.28 0.59 17.03
C LEU A 66 15.93 0.47 17.74
N ALA A 67 15.46 -0.76 17.99
CA ALA A 67 14.22 -1.02 18.71
C ALA A 67 14.25 -0.35 20.10
N THR A 68 15.33 -0.57 20.84
CA THR A 68 15.54 0.00 22.19
C THR A 68 15.59 1.53 22.16
N ASP A 69 16.28 2.13 21.19
CA ASP A 69 16.42 3.59 21.11
C ASP A 69 15.11 4.28 20.71
N LEU A 70 14.35 3.69 19.78
CA LEU A 70 13.03 4.19 19.41
C LEU A 70 12.02 4.02 20.55
N GLU A 71 12.09 2.93 21.31
CA GLU A 71 11.26 2.73 22.51
C GLU A 71 11.58 3.76 23.59
N LYS A 72 12.86 4.05 23.85
CA LYS A 72 13.27 5.13 24.76
C LYS A 72 12.73 6.49 24.32
N LEU A 73 12.82 6.78 23.02
CA LEU A 73 12.25 7.99 22.43
C LEU A 73 10.73 8.04 22.62
N ALA A 74 10.05 6.90 22.43
CA ALA A 74 8.60 6.80 22.63
C ALA A 74 8.20 7.11 24.07
N ASN A 75 8.91 6.52 25.04
CA ASN A 75 8.69 6.73 26.46
C ASN A 75 8.97 8.18 26.89
N GLU A 76 9.99 8.82 26.31
CA GLU A 76 10.32 10.21 26.61
C GLU A 76 9.16 11.18 26.28
N TYR A 77 8.41 10.87 25.22
CA TYR A 77 7.33 11.72 24.71
C TYR A 77 5.92 11.13 24.90
N ASP A 78 5.77 10.03 25.63
CA ASP A 78 4.50 9.31 25.82
C ASP A 78 3.77 8.91 24.50
N ILE A 79 4.54 8.49 23.49
CA ILE A 79 4.04 8.07 22.16
C ILE A 79 4.24 6.56 21.93
N ASN A 80 3.97 5.74 22.95
CA ASN A 80 4.30 4.30 22.99
C ASN A 80 3.72 3.44 21.85
N THR A 81 2.79 3.96 21.06
CA THR A 81 2.21 3.26 19.90
C THR A 81 2.88 3.57 18.56
N HIS A 82 3.84 4.52 18.53
CA HIS A 82 4.51 4.97 17.32
C HIS A 82 5.54 3.99 16.77
N PHE A 83 6.29 3.36 17.67
CA PHE A 83 7.44 2.54 17.30
C PHE A 83 7.27 1.11 17.79
N SER A 84 7.52 0.15 16.91
CA SER A 84 7.57 -1.27 17.24
C SER A 84 8.47 -1.97 16.24
N ILE A 85 9.58 -2.53 16.70
CA ILE A 85 10.46 -3.34 15.87
C ILE A 85 10.57 -4.68 16.57
N ASP A 86 9.90 -5.68 16.01
CA ASP A 86 9.92 -7.02 16.55
C ASP A 86 11.21 -7.74 16.16
N THR A 87 12.12 -7.86 17.12
CA THR A 87 13.39 -8.59 17.00
C THR A 87 13.34 -9.97 17.67
N SER A 88 12.14 -10.45 18.02
CA SER A 88 11.97 -11.77 18.63
C SER A 88 12.18 -12.90 17.62
N GLY A 89 12.34 -14.11 18.14
CA GLY A 89 12.66 -15.30 17.36
C GLY A 89 14.12 -15.72 17.49
N GLU A 90 14.40 -16.92 17.02
CA GLU A 90 15.74 -17.50 16.98
C GLU A 90 16.15 -17.74 15.52
N PRO A 91 17.46 -17.76 15.21
CA PRO A 91 17.91 -18.16 13.88
C PRO A 91 17.33 -19.53 13.46
N LEU A 92 16.64 -19.55 12.33
CA LEU A 92 16.02 -20.76 11.78
C LEU A 92 16.93 -21.35 10.72
N VAL A 93 17.28 -22.63 10.85
CA VAL A 93 18.04 -23.36 9.84
C VAL A 93 17.07 -24.10 8.93
N ILE A 94 17.08 -23.74 7.65
CA ILE A 94 16.27 -24.36 6.61
C ILE A 94 17.20 -25.21 5.76
N LYS A 95 16.81 -26.46 5.51
CA LYS A 95 17.51 -27.35 4.59
C LYS A 95 16.75 -27.38 3.29
N GLU A 96 17.37 -26.86 2.23
CA GLU A 96 16.88 -27.01 0.88
C GLU A 96 17.74 -28.04 0.13
N ARG A 97 17.27 -28.48 -1.05
CA ARG A 97 18.03 -29.39 -1.92
C ARG A 97 19.44 -28.88 -2.24
N GLN A 98 19.64 -27.55 -2.21
CA GLN A 98 20.90 -26.88 -2.57
C GLN A 98 21.81 -26.58 -1.37
N GLY A 99 21.35 -26.80 -0.13
CA GLY A 99 22.16 -26.57 1.07
C GLY A 99 21.35 -26.12 2.28
N GLU A 100 22.07 -25.72 3.32
CA GLU A 100 21.48 -25.17 4.54
C GLU A 100 21.53 -23.64 4.50
N HIS A 101 20.39 -23.01 4.78
CA HIS A 101 20.22 -21.57 4.83
C HIS A 101 19.80 -21.16 6.24
N VAL A 102 20.32 -20.03 6.72
CA VAL A 102 19.94 -19.48 8.02
C VAL A 102 19.06 -18.27 7.80
N ILE A 103 17.83 -18.31 8.32
CA ILE A 103 16.96 -17.15 8.43
C ILE A 103 17.15 -16.55 9.82
N LEU A 104 17.69 -15.35 9.86
CA LEU A 104 17.86 -14.61 11.10
C LEU A 104 16.55 -13.92 11.50
N PRO A 105 16.33 -13.68 12.80
CA PRO A 105 15.38 -12.67 13.28
C PRO A 105 15.59 -11.31 12.59
N THR A 106 14.69 -10.35 12.84
CA THR A 106 14.78 -9.03 12.21
C THR A 106 16.18 -8.43 12.35
N HIS A 107 16.83 -8.13 11.21
CA HIS A 107 18.23 -7.75 11.16
C HIS A 107 18.53 -6.75 10.03
N PHE A 108 19.62 -5.98 10.22
CA PHE A 108 20.11 -5.01 9.24
C PHE A 108 21.48 -5.42 8.73
N GLU A 109 21.55 -5.87 7.48
CA GLU A 109 22.82 -6.11 6.82
C GLU A 109 23.62 -4.83 6.65
N LYS A 110 24.92 -4.99 6.39
CA LYS A 110 25.86 -3.87 6.29
C LYS A 110 25.32 -2.69 5.45
N GLY A 111 25.22 -1.54 6.11
CA GLY A 111 24.81 -0.28 5.51
C GLY A 111 23.33 -0.15 5.22
N ALA A 112 22.47 -1.06 5.69
CA ALA A 112 21.03 -0.89 5.66
C ALA A 112 20.56 0.12 6.72
N TYR A 113 19.61 0.99 6.37
CA TYR A 113 19.20 2.08 7.27
C TYR A 113 17.80 2.60 7.02
N PHE A 114 17.22 3.15 8.09
CA PHE A 114 16.15 4.14 8.00
C PHE A 114 16.74 5.54 7.91
N SER A 115 16.06 6.43 7.20
CA SER A 115 16.38 7.84 7.17
C SER A 115 15.12 8.69 7.12
N HIS A 116 15.21 9.92 7.61
CA HIS A 116 14.22 10.95 7.37
C HIS A 116 14.91 12.11 6.66
N PRO A 117 15.07 12.06 5.33
CA PRO A 117 15.63 13.19 4.60
C PRO A 117 14.81 14.46 4.89
N HIS A 118 15.41 15.64 4.78
CA HIS A 118 14.69 16.92 4.87
C HIS A 118 13.90 17.18 6.18
N ALA A 119 14.35 16.62 7.30
CA ALA A 119 13.73 16.85 8.60
C ALA A 119 13.85 18.32 9.09
N ASP A 120 14.76 19.08 8.48
CA ASP A 120 14.95 20.52 8.69
C ASP A 120 13.70 21.35 8.31
N HIS A 121 12.84 20.83 7.44
CA HIS A 121 11.54 21.45 7.11
C HIS A 121 10.44 21.11 8.12
N GLN A 122 10.76 20.34 9.16
CA GLN A 122 9.82 19.80 10.15
C GLN A 122 10.22 20.13 11.58
N MET A 123 11.09 21.12 11.78
CA MET A 123 11.61 21.51 13.11
C MET A 123 10.54 21.93 14.12
N ASP A 124 9.30 22.17 13.70
CA ASP A 124 8.20 22.62 14.56
C ASP A 124 7.11 21.55 14.77
N ILE A 125 7.33 20.30 14.33
CA ILE A 125 6.35 19.23 14.58
C ILE A 125 6.36 18.78 16.04
N SER A 126 5.19 18.43 16.56
CA SER A 126 5.06 17.83 17.88
C SER A 126 5.46 16.36 17.88
N ALA A 127 5.64 15.76 19.05
CA ALA A 127 6.03 14.36 19.17
C ALA A 127 4.99 13.39 18.58
N GLU A 128 3.70 13.70 18.74
CA GLU A 128 2.58 12.92 18.19
C GLU A 128 2.51 12.98 16.65
N GLN A 129 3.22 13.94 16.05
CA GLN A 129 3.32 14.09 14.60
C GLN A 129 4.53 13.37 14.02
N LEU A 130 5.40 12.79 14.86
CA LEU A 130 6.52 11.99 14.39
C LEU A 130 6.04 10.81 13.54
N PRO A 131 6.73 10.49 12.43
CA PRO A 131 6.42 9.32 11.62
C PRO A 131 6.47 8.04 12.46
N LYS A 132 5.47 7.18 12.29
CA LYS A 132 5.43 5.86 12.96
C LYS A 132 6.29 4.84 12.22
N ILE A 133 6.97 3.95 12.94
CA ILE A 133 7.74 2.83 12.36
C ILE A 133 7.30 1.55 13.05
N LYS A 134 6.67 0.65 12.29
CA LYS A 134 6.30 -0.69 12.74
C LYS A 134 6.97 -1.73 11.84
N VAL A 135 7.64 -2.72 12.42
CA VAL A 135 8.37 -3.78 11.72
C VAL A 135 8.07 -5.12 12.38
N GLY A 136 7.52 -6.06 11.62
CA GLY A 136 7.27 -7.42 12.07
C GLY A 136 8.54 -8.27 12.13
N ARG A 137 8.44 -9.41 12.84
CA ARG A 137 9.54 -10.36 13.03
C ARG A 137 10.08 -10.91 11.71
N TYR A 138 11.32 -11.42 11.78
CA TYR A 138 12.03 -12.02 10.64
C TYR A 138 12.14 -11.12 9.39
N THR A 139 12.08 -9.80 9.57
CA THR A 139 12.27 -8.86 8.45
C THR A 139 13.75 -8.71 8.14
N ARG A 140 14.12 -8.93 6.88
CA ARG A 140 15.50 -8.79 6.42
C ARG A 140 15.71 -7.45 5.69
N PHE A 141 16.58 -6.61 6.21
CA PHE A 141 17.07 -5.42 5.51
C PHE A 141 18.42 -5.71 4.87
N GLY A 142 18.42 -6.03 3.58
CA GLY A 142 19.63 -6.38 2.84
C GLY A 142 20.67 -5.25 2.72
N LYS A 143 21.89 -5.60 2.32
CA LYS A 143 23.02 -4.68 2.22
C LYS A 143 22.66 -3.38 1.50
N ASN A 144 23.00 -2.23 2.10
CA ASN A 144 22.74 -0.89 1.57
C ASN A 144 21.25 -0.57 1.25
N VAL A 145 20.31 -1.30 1.85
CA VAL A 145 18.88 -0.93 1.75
C VAL A 145 18.67 0.42 2.43
N GLY A 146 17.91 1.30 1.79
CA GLY A 146 17.53 2.57 2.41
C GLY A 146 16.02 2.72 2.46
N VAL A 147 15.52 3.04 3.64
CA VAL A 147 14.08 3.21 3.87
C VAL A 147 13.83 4.62 4.38
N ASN A 148 13.21 5.45 3.54
CA ASN A 148 12.86 6.82 3.91
C ASN A 148 11.56 6.79 4.69
N VAL A 149 11.58 7.34 5.90
CA VAL A 149 10.44 7.35 6.84
C VAL A 149 9.85 8.74 6.91
N GLY A 150 9.48 9.31 5.75
CA GLY A 150 8.81 10.63 5.69
C GLY A 150 7.32 10.61 6.03
N ALA A 151 6.75 9.43 6.17
CA ALA A 151 5.39 9.15 6.56
C ALA A 151 5.37 7.88 7.42
N ASP A 152 4.22 7.58 8.03
CA ASP A 152 4.02 6.35 8.79
C ASP A 152 4.33 5.13 7.92
N LEU A 153 5.09 4.19 8.49
CA LEU A 153 5.54 2.99 7.80
C LEU A 153 5.21 1.75 8.64
N THR A 154 4.52 0.80 8.03
CA THR A 154 4.26 -0.53 8.60
C THR A 154 4.86 -1.58 7.67
N ILE A 155 5.79 -2.38 8.19
CA ILE A 155 6.43 -3.51 7.53
C ILE A 155 5.97 -4.77 8.26
N GLY A 156 5.41 -5.73 7.52
CA GLY A 156 4.90 -6.99 8.01
C GLY A 156 5.98 -7.99 8.41
N GLU A 157 5.55 -9.20 8.75
CA GLU A 157 6.43 -10.31 9.09
C GLU A 157 7.14 -10.88 7.84
N GLY A 158 8.41 -11.29 7.99
CA GLY A 158 9.13 -12.01 6.94
C GLY A 158 9.36 -11.21 5.66
N VAL A 159 9.32 -9.87 5.73
CA VAL A 159 9.56 -9.02 4.57
C VAL A 159 11.04 -9.07 4.19
N TRP A 160 11.30 -9.17 2.88
CA TRP A 160 12.64 -9.32 2.35
C TRP A 160 13.03 -8.11 1.50
N PHE A 161 13.91 -7.26 2.02
CA PHE A 161 14.55 -6.21 1.22
C PHE A 161 15.85 -6.75 0.66
N SER A 162 15.93 -6.89 -0.66
CA SER A 162 17.16 -7.29 -1.33
C SER A 162 18.21 -6.17 -1.30
N PRO A 163 19.50 -6.48 -1.50
CA PRO A 163 20.55 -5.48 -1.50
C PRO A 163 20.28 -4.28 -2.41
N ASN A 164 20.51 -3.07 -1.89
CA ASN A 164 20.31 -1.79 -2.56
C ASN A 164 18.86 -1.55 -3.04
N SER A 165 17.87 -2.25 -2.49
CA SER A 165 16.48 -1.81 -2.67
C SER A 165 16.20 -0.57 -1.85
N TYR A 166 15.23 0.23 -2.29
CA TYR A 166 14.98 1.55 -1.72
C TYR A 166 13.48 1.82 -1.56
N VAL A 167 13.10 2.46 -0.45
CA VAL A 167 11.74 2.93 -0.19
C VAL A 167 11.78 4.43 -0.04
N LEU A 168 11.08 5.14 -0.93
CA LEU A 168 10.98 6.60 -0.99
C LEU A 168 9.64 7.04 -0.43
N LYS A 169 9.60 7.70 0.73
CA LYS A 169 8.36 8.29 1.29
C LYS A 169 8.47 9.77 1.55
N GLN A 170 9.12 10.49 0.63
CA GLN A 170 9.17 11.95 0.64
C GLN A 170 9.16 12.49 -0.80
N ASP A 171 8.45 13.61 -1.01
CA ASP A 171 8.40 14.31 -2.29
C ASP A 171 8.33 15.83 -2.09
N HIS A 172 9.04 16.57 -2.96
CA HIS A 172 8.93 18.02 -3.04
C HIS A 172 7.73 18.35 -3.91
N CYS A 173 6.70 18.98 -3.32
CA CYS A 173 5.66 19.58 -4.15
C CYS A 173 6.24 20.86 -4.80
N PRO A 174 6.26 20.98 -6.14
CA PRO A 174 6.80 22.17 -6.76
C PRO A 174 5.92 23.41 -6.60
N TYR A 175 4.66 23.28 -6.19
CA TYR A 175 3.69 24.39 -6.09
C TYR A 175 3.69 25.30 -7.35
N SER A 176 3.86 24.71 -8.54
CA SER A 176 4.01 25.44 -9.82
C SER A 176 5.24 26.35 -9.91
N ARG A 177 6.22 26.19 -9.02
CA ARG A 177 7.51 26.88 -9.05
C ARG A 177 8.51 26.08 -9.89
N PRO A 178 9.52 26.74 -10.48
CA PRO A 178 10.68 26.06 -11.05
C PRO A 178 11.33 25.12 -10.01
N ALA A 179 11.97 24.04 -10.46
CA ALA A 179 12.54 23.00 -9.58
C ALA A 179 13.46 23.55 -8.46
N VAL A 180 14.15 24.67 -8.71
CA VAL A 180 14.98 25.36 -7.71
C VAL A 180 14.13 25.93 -6.56
N GLY A 181 12.95 26.47 -6.87
CA GLY A 181 12.00 26.99 -5.88
C GLY A 181 11.09 25.92 -5.27
N ALA A 182 11.05 24.71 -5.82
CA ALA A 182 10.36 23.56 -5.21
C ALA A 182 11.11 23.04 -3.97
N ARG A 183 12.45 23.10 -4.01
CA ARG A 183 13.32 22.71 -2.89
C ARG A 183 13.20 23.64 -1.69
N THR A 184 12.71 24.87 -1.88
CA THR A 184 12.54 25.85 -0.80
C THR A 184 11.17 25.80 -0.13
N VAL A 185 10.29 24.89 -0.55
CA VAL A 185 8.96 24.75 0.04
C VAL A 185 8.87 23.51 0.93
N ARG A 186 8.02 23.59 1.96
CA ARG A 186 7.71 22.50 2.88
C ARG A 186 7.25 21.27 2.11
N MET A 187 7.82 20.12 2.46
CA MET A 187 7.51 18.81 1.89
C MET A 187 6.04 18.46 2.12
N THR A 188 5.45 17.75 1.15
CA THR A 188 4.11 17.20 1.30
C THR A 188 4.17 15.97 2.20
N LYS A 189 3.34 15.94 3.27
CA LYS A 189 3.12 14.72 4.04
C LYS A 189 2.50 13.68 3.10
N LEU A 190 3.21 12.59 2.87
CA LEU A 190 2.72 11.49 2.04
C LEU A 190 1.82 10.55 2.84
N PRO A 191 0.91 9.79 2.18
CA PRO A 191 0.13 8.78 2.86
C PRO A 191 1.05 7.71 3.48
N ALA A 192 0.56 7.10 4.56
CA ALA A 192 1.21 5.97 5.20
C ALA A 192 1.52 4.87 4.17
N MET A 193 2.60 4.13 4.40
CA MET A 193 2.97 2.98 3.58
C MET A 193 2.85 1.68 4.37
N LYS A 194 2.21 0.69 3.75
CA LYS A 194 2.12 -0.67 4.28
C LYS A 194 2.86 -1.64 3.34
N ILE A 195 3.90 -2.28 3.85
CA ILE A 195 4.57 -3.41 3.20
C ILE A 195 4.10 -4.66 3.94
N CYS A 196 3.23 -5.43 3.33
CA CYS A 196 2.58 -6.57 3.97
C CYS A 196 3.53 -7.78 4.14
N ASP A 197 3.09 -8.75 4.93
CA ASP A 197 3.86 -9.93 5.26
C ASP A 197 4.40 -10.66 4.03
N TYR A 198 5.61 -11.18 4.13
CA TYR A 198 6.29 -11.97 3.11
C TYR A 198 6.52 -11.24 1.77
N ALA A 199 6.34 -9.92 1.73
CA ALA A 199 6.67 -9.13 0.56
C ALA A 199 8.18 -9.13 0.29
N TRP A 200 8.55 -9.13 -0.98
CA TRP A 200 9.94 -9.14 -1.42
C TRP A 200 10.22 -7.97 -2.36
N LEU A 201 11.12 -7.08 -1.94
CA LEU A 201 11.69 -6.04 -2.80
C LEU A 201 12.97 -6.56 -3.44
N GLY A 202 12.96 -6.74 -4.76
CA GLY A 202 14.10 -7.25 -5.53
C GLY A 202 15.32 -6.34 -5.48
N LYS A 203 16.49 -6.87 -5.82
CA LYS A 203 17.77 -6.12 -5.82
C LYS A 203 17.65 -4.87 -6.69
N LEU A 204 18.10 -3.72 -6.18
CA LEU A 204 18.02 -2.41 -6.86
C LEU A 204 16.58 -1.99 -7.25
N SER A 205 15.55 -2.57 -6.62
CA SER A 205 14.18 -2.10 -6.82
C SER A 205 13.89 -0.88 -5.95
N GLU A 206 12.94 -0.08 -6.39
CA GLU A 206 12.54 1.16 -5.72
C GLU A 206 11.01 1.19 -5.58
N ALA A 207 10.53 1.32 -4.35
CA ALA A 207 9.15 1.71 -4.06
C ALA A 207 9.11 3.23 -3.89
N GLY A 208 8.54 3.91 -4.88
CA GLY A 208 8.43 5.36 -5.00
C GLY A 208 7.45 5.99 -4.01
N TRP A 209 7.39 7.32 -4.03
CA TRP A 209 6.61 8.15 -3.09
C TRP A 209 5.10 7.88 -3.12
N ASP A 210 4.55 7.57 -4.30
CA ASP A 210 3.13 7.23 -4.49
C ASP A 210 2.84 5.74 -4.21
N CYS A 211 3.84 4.93 -3.84
CA CYS A 211 3.62 3.57 -3.36
C CYS A 211 3.18 3.61 -1.87
N ASP A 212 1.90 3.37 -1.63
CA ASP A 212 1.30 3.28 -0.30
C ASP A 212 1.12 1.84 0.18
N TYR A 213 1.20 0.86 -0.73
CA TYR A 213 0.93 -0.54 -0.41
C TYR A 213 1.79 -1.50 -1.24
N VAL A 214 2.48 -2.42 -0.56
CA VAL A 214 3.14 -3.58 -1.17
C VAL A 214 2.50 -4.84 -0.62
N GLY A 215 1.87 -5.62 -1.51
CA GLY A 215 1.00 -6.71 -1.12
C GLY A 215 1.66 -7.89 -0.42
N LYS A 216 0.86 -8.65 0.32
CA LYS A 216 1.24 -9.87 1.05
C LYS A 216 1.77 -10.89 0.05
N SER A 217 2.93 -11.46 0.35
CA SER A 217 3.65 -12.41 -0.51
C SER A 217 3.84 -11.93 -1.97
N SER A 218 3.89 -10.61 -2.17
CA SER A 218 4.18 -10.01 -3.46
C SER A 218 5.68 -9.86 -3.68
N ILE A 219 6.09 -9.74 -4.94
CA ILE A 219 7.48 -9.59 -5.35
C ILE A 219 7.57 -8.39 -6.28
N ILE A 220 8.41 -7.42 -5.94
CA ILE A 220 8.86 -6.38 -6.86
C ILE A 220 10.13 -6.90 -7.55
N ALA A 221 10.11 -6.99 -8.87
CA ALA A 221 11.24 -7.49 -9.64
C ALA A 221 12.49 -6.61 -9.49
N THR A 222 13.67 -7.19 -9.67
CA THR A 222 14.94 -6.47 -9.58
C THR A 222 14.97 -5.27 -10.53
N ARG A 223 15.59 -4.16 -10.12
CA ARG A 223 15.73 -2.94 -10.93
C ARG A 223 14.41 -2.33 -11.41
N SER A 224 13.30 -2.61 -10.72
CA SER A 224 11.99 -2.03 -11.01
C SER A 224 11.77 -0.79 -10.16
N PHE A 225 11.22 0.26 -10.77
CA PHE A 225 10.71 1.44 -10.07
C PHE A 225 9.18 1.38 -10.03
N ILE A 226 8.62 1.38 -8.83
CA ILE A 226 7.19 1.24 -8.58
C ILE A 226 6.68 2.53 -7.94
N ASN A 227 5.86 3.30 -8.64
CA ASN A 227 5.26 4.53 -8.09
C ASN A 227 3.74 4.45 -7.98
N SER A 228 3.25 3.28 -7.58
CA SER A 228 1.87 2.96 -7.27
C SER A 228 1.84 1.74 -6.34
N TRP A 229 0.68 1.31 -5.87
CA TRP A 229 0.62 0.10 -5.05
C TRP A 229 0.84 -1.20 -5.85
N VAL A 230 1.29 -2.24 -5.14
CA VAL A 230 1.57 -3.59 -5.64
C VAL A 230 0.51 -4.56 -5.13
N SER A 231 -0.03 -5.37 -6.04
CA SER A 231 -1.06 -6.37 -5.72
C SER A 231 -0.55 -7.45 -4.78
N ASP A 232 -1.41 -7.92 -3.87
CA ASP A 232 -1.23 -9.14 -3.10
C ASP A 232 -0.95 -10.33 -4.03
N TYR A 233 -0.07 -11.23 -3.58
CA TYR A 233 0.34 -12.47 -4.26
C TYR A 233 0.70 -12.29 -5.74
N SER A 234 1.44 -11.24 -6.08
CA SER A 234 1.83 -10.93 -7.46
C SER A 234 3.34 -10.77 -7.61
N LEU A 235 3.85 -11.03 -8.81
CA LEU A 235 5.16 -10.57 -9.28
C LEU A 235 4.93 -9.35 -10.16
N THR A 236 5.53 -8.23 -9.77
CA THR A 236 5.35 -6.93 -10.42
C THR A 236 6.68 -6.42 -10.96
N GLY A 237 6.67 -6.04 -12.24
CA GLY A 237 7.79 -5.41 -12.93
C GLY A 237 7.75 -3.89 -12.85
N ASN A 238 8.57 -3.23 -13.68
CA ASN A 238 8.68 -1.78 -13.69
C ASN A 238 7.31 -1.08 -13.90
N HIS A 239 7.14 0.06 -13.25
CA HIS A 239 5.90 0.87 -13.26
C HIS A 239 4.64 0.15 -12.74
N GLY A 240 4.78 -0.88 -11.91
CA GLY A 240 3.62 -1.55 -11.31
C GLY A 240 2.93 -2.56 -12.23
N LYS A 241 3.53 -2.91 -13.37
CA LYS A 241 2.97 -3.89 -14.31
C LYS A 241 3.07 -5.30 -13.73
N ILE A 242 1.94 -5.99 -13.59
CA ILE A 242 1.92 -7.37 -13.12
C ILE A 242 2.43 -8.31 -14.22
N ILE A 243 3.35 -9.18 -13.84
CA ILE A 243 3.93 -10.23 -14.67
C ILE A 243 3.22 -11.55 -14.41
N GLN A 244 2.96 -11.87 -13.15
CA GLN A 244 2.39 -13.15 -12.74
C GLN A 244 1.66 -13.01 -11.40
N TYR A 245 0.65 -13.87 -11.18
CA TYR A 245 -0.02 -14.04 -9.89
C TYR A 245 0.35 -15.39 -9.27
N PHE A 246 0.14 -15.52 -7.97
CA PHE A 246 0.45 -16.73 -7.20
C PHE A 246 -0.78 -17.20 -6.40
N PRO A 247 -1.82 -17.73 -7.06
CA PRO A 247 -3.05 -18.17 -6.39
C PRO A 247 -2.81 -19.24 -5.33
N TYR A 248 -1.86 -20.17 -5.56
CA TYR A 248 -1.49 -21.18 -4.58
C TYR A 248 -0.88 -20.59 -3.29
N LYS A 249 -0.17 -19.46 -3.37
CA LYS A 249 0.33 -18.75 -2.18
C LYS A 249 -0.83 -18.13 -1.40
N ALA A 250 -1.80 -17.54 -2.11
CA ALA A 250 -2.99 -17.03 -1.46
C ALA A 250 -3.75 -18.16 -0.75
N ALA A 251 -3.92 -19.32 -1.39
CA ALA A 251 -4.59 -20.47 -0.77
C ALA A 251 -3.86 -20.92 0.51
N LEU A 252 -2.54 -21.07 0.43
CA LEU A 252 -1.70 -21.46 1.55
C LEU A 252 -1.87 -20.54 2.77
N PHE A 253 -1.87 -19.22 2.55
CA PHE A 253 -1.90 -18.26 3.65
C PHE A 253 -3.31 -17.89 4.13
N GLU A 254 -4.32 -17.92 3.26
CA GLU A 254 -5.65 -17.39 3.58
C GLU A 254 -6.71 -18.46 3.80
N LEU A 255 -6.53 -19.67 3.26
CA LEU A 255 -7.46 -20.79 3.45
C LEU A 255 -6.90 -21.86 4.37
N TRP A 256 -5.60 -22.14 4.25
CA TRP A 256 -4.93 -23.15 5.08
C TRP A 256 -4.21 -22.52 6.27
N GLU A 257 -4.26 -21.18 6.38
CA GLU A 257 -3.74 -20.38 7.50
C GLU A 257 -2.29 -20.73 7.88
N CYS A 258 -1.47 -21.09 6.89
CA CYS A 258 -0.10 -21.54 7.12
C CYS A 258 0.74 -20.44 7.78
N GLY A 259 1.32 -20.78 8.94
CA GLY A 259 2.19 -19.89 9.70
C GLY A 259 3.56 -19.72 9.05
N PHE A 260 4.32 -18.72 9.49
CA PHE A 260 5.67 -18.45 8.95
C PHE A 260 6.61 -19.64 9.08
N GLU A 261 6.73 -20.24 10.27
CA GLU A 261 7.63 -21.37 10.50
C GLU A 261 7.25 -22.63 9.72
N GLU A 262 5.95 -22.82 9.47
CA GLU A 262 5.45 -23.92 8.64
C GLU A 262 5.77 -23.68 7.18
N MET A 263 5.58 -22.45 6.69
CA MET A 263 5.92 -22.05 5.33
C MET A 263 7.39 -22.28 5.01
N LEU A 264 8.29 -21.99 5.96
CA LEU A 264 9.73 -22.23 5.81
C LEU A 264 10.13 -23.70 5.69
N LYS A 265 9.25 -24.64 6.08
CA LYS A 265 9.47 -26.08 5.95
C LYS A 265 8.98 -26.64 4.61
N ILE A 266 8.34 -25.81 3.77
CA ILE A 266 7.86 -26.23 2.45
C ILE A 266 9.06 -26.31 1.50
N ASP A 267 9.43 -27.53 1.13
CA ASP A 267 10.49 -27.83 0.17
C ASP A 267 9.95 -28.12 -1.25
N ASP A 268 8.65 -28.41 -1.38
CA ASP A 268 7.97 -28.68 -2.64
C ASP A 268 6.76 -27.75 -2.88
N TRP A 269 7.03 -26.56 -3.42
CA TRP A 269 6.00 -25.61 -3.84
C TRP A 269 5.18 -26.09 -5.05
N TYR A 270 5.68 -27.07 -5.81
CA TYR A 270 4.90 -27.66 -6.90
C TYR A 270 3.76 -28.50 -6.33
N GLN A 271 4.03 -29.30 -5.29
CA GLN A 271 2.99 -30.05 -4.57
C GLN A 271 1.91 -29.14 -3.98
N VAL A 272 2.30 -28.01 -3.38
CA VAL A 272 1.36 -26.98 -2.88
C VAL A 272 0.42 -26.49 -3.99
N ASN A 273 0.97 -26.20 -5.17
CA ASN A 273 0.17 -25.76 -6.31
C ASN A 273 -0.75 -26.87 -6.84
N GLU A 274 -0.30 -28.12 -6.92
CA GLU A 274 -1.13 -29.27 -7.31
C GLU A 274 -2.31 -29.50 -6.36
N ILE A 275 -2.09 -29.37 -5.05
CA ILE A 275 -3.16 -29.47 -4.04
C ILE A 275 -4.17 -28.34 -4.24
N TRP A 276 -3.69 -27.11 -4.43
CA TRP A 276 -4.57 -25.97 -4.70
C TRP A 276 -5.40 -26.16 -5.97
N LEU A 277 -4.79 -26.57 -7.09
CA LEU A 277 -5.51 -26.78 -8.34
C LEU A 277 -6.62 -27.84 -8.20
N LYS A 278 -6.36 -28.93 -7.48
CA LYS A 278 -7.41 -29.93 -7.19
C LYS A 278 -8.56 -29.34 -6.40
N GLN A 279 -8.28 -28.58 -5.34
CA GLN A 279 -9.33 -27.92 -4.54
C GLN A 279 -10.11 -26.89 -5.37
N TYR A 280 -9.41 -26.10 -6.18
CA TYR A 280 -10.03 -25.13 -7.07
C TYR A 280 -10.93 -25.79 -8.10
N HIS A 281 -10.52 -26.91 -8.70
CA HIS A 281 -11.36 -27.65 -9.64
C HIS A 281 -12.62 -28.21 -8.98
N THR A 282 -12.52 -28.75 -7.77
CA THR A 282 -13.69 -29.16 -6.98
C THR A 282 -14.60 -27.97 -6.68
N PHE A 283 -14.03 -26.84 -6.26
CA PHE A 283 -14.77 -25.60 -6.04
C PHE A 283 -15.54 -25.16 -7.30
N CYS A 284 -14.92 -25.23 -8.48
CA CYS A 284 -15.57 -24.89 -9.76
C CYS A 284 -16.70 -25.85 -10.15
N GLN A 285 -16.66 -27.10 -9.68
CA GLN A 285 -17.74 -28.07 -9.92
C GLN A 285 -18.93 -27.84 -8.99
N GLU A 286 -18.65 -27.42 -7.75
CA GLU A 286 -19.66 -27.15 -6.73
C GLU A 286 -20.29 -25.75 -6.86
N ASN A 287 -19.55 -24.80 -7.43
CA ASN A 287 -19.96 -23.41 -7.57
C ASN A 287 -20.06 -23.05 -9.04
N SER A 288 -21.22 -22.53 -9.44
CA SER A 288 -21.36 -21.94 -10.77
C SER A 288 -20.73 -20.54 -10.76
N PHE A 289 -19.75 -20.30 -11.65
CA PHE A 289 -19.35 -18.93 -11.94
C PHE A 289 -20.38 -18.29 -12.84
N HIS A 290 -20.72 -17.05 -12.55
CA HIS A 290 -21.80 -16.37 -13.24
C HIS A 290 -21.28 -15.13 -13.97
N GLU A 291 -21.98 -14.74 -15.03
CA GLU A 291 -21.75 -13.39 -15.55
C GLU A 291 -22.24 -12.36 -14.52
N PRO A 292 -21.62 -11.17 -14.48
CA PRO A 292 -22.18 -10.06 -13.74
C PRO A 292 -23.63 -9.80 -14.16
N VAL A 293 -24.45 -9.35 -13.21
CA VAL A 293 -25.85 -9.02 -13.51
C VAL A 293 -25.96 -8.02 -14.66
N SER A 294 -27.04 -8.12 -15.43
CA SER A 294 -27.22 -7.40 -16.71
C SER A 294 -26.96 -5.89 -16.62
N LEU A 295 -27.41 -5.25 -15.54
CA LEU A 295 -27.21 -3.82 -15.31
C LEU A 295 -25.71 -3.46 -15.18
N LEU A 296 -24.97 -4.22 -14.37
CA LEU A 296 -23.53 -4.03 -14.19
C LEU A 296 -22.77 -4.34 -15.49
N LYS A 297 -23.15 -5.42 -16.18
CA LYS A 297 -22.63 -5.81 -17.49
C LYS A 297 -22.75 -4.68 -18.52
N ASN A 298 -23.93 -4.09 -18.64
CA ASN A 298 -24.20 -2.97 -19.55
C ASN A 298 -23.40 -1.72 -19.15
N THR A 299 -23.29 -1.45 -17.85
CA THR A 299 -22.51 -0.32 -17.34
C THR A 299 -21.03 -0.44 -17.74
N MET A 300 -20.44 -1.62 -17.57
CA MET A 300 -19.05 -1.89 -17.98
C MET A 300 -18.88 -1.91 -19.51
N ALA A 301 -19.87 -2.42 -20.26
CA ALA A 301 -19.82 -2.44 -21.73
C ALA A 301 -19.78 -1.04 -22.36
N ASN A 302 -20.29 -0.03 -21.67
CA ASN A 302 -20.27 1.37 -22.10
C ASN A 302 -18.96 2.10 -21.77
N LEU A 303 -18.01 1.46 -21.07
CA LEU A 303 -16.69 2.01 -20.82
C LEU A 303 -15.72 1.67 -21.96
N SER A 304 -14.90 2.64 -22.36
CA SER A 304 -13.82 2.39 -23.31
C SER A 304 -12.71 1.53 -22.69
N VAL A 305 -11.92 0.85 -23.54
CA VAL A 305 -10.72 0.13 -23.12
C VAL A 305 -9.76 1.04 -22.33
N GLY A 306 -9.09 0.49 -21.31
CA GLY A 306 -8.13 1.19 -20.47
C GLY A 306 -8.73 2.08 -19.38
N LYS A 307 -10.06 2.09 -19.22
CA LYS A 307 -10.74 2.77 -18.11
C LYS A 307 -10.53 2.00 -16.80
N ASN A 308 -10.55 2.72 -15.68
CA ASN A 308 -10.24 2.18 -14.37
C ASN A 308 -11.53 1.85 -13.61
N VAL A 309 -11.63 0.62 -13.14
CA VAL A 309 -12.74 0.10 -12.35
C VAL A 309 -12.22 -0.22 -10.95
N LEU A 310 -12.94 0.20 -9.92
CA LEU A 310 -12.72 -0.22 -8.54
C LEU A 310 -13.84 -1.17 -8.13
N ASP A 311 -13.49 -2.39 -7.73
CA ASP A 311 -14.44 -3.37 -7.19
C ASP A 311 -14.23 -3.54 -5.68
N LEU A 312 -15.26 -3.24 -4.90
CA LEU A 312 -15.22 -3.21 -3.45
C LEU A 312 -15.87 -4.48 -2.88
N ASN A 313 -15.04 -5.31 -2.26
CA ASN A 313 -15.37 -6.56 -1.57
C ASN A 313 -16.01 -7.65 -2.47
N PRO A 314 -15.42 -8.01 -3.62
CA PRO A 314 -16.00 -9.03 -4.49
C PRO A 314 -15.97 -10.43 -3.86
N GLN A 315 -17.03 -11.21 -4.05
CA GLN A 315 -17.12 -12.57 -3.53
C GLN A 315 -16.35 -13.59 -4.39
N TYR A 316 -16.60 -13.67 -5.70
CA TYR A 316 -15.96 -14.68 -6.57
C TYR A 316 -15.21 -14.08 -7.77
N GLY A 317 -15.19 -12.75 -7.91
CA GLY A 317 -14.46 -12.06 -8.98
C GLY A 317 -15.11 -12.12 -10.35
N ASP A 318 -16.43 -12.36 -10.45
CA ASP A 318 -17.15 -12.36 -11.73
C ASP A 318 -17.08 -10.99 -12.44
N ALA A 319 -17.40 -9.92 -11.71
CA ALA A 319 -17.27 -8.54 -12.21
C ALA A 319 -15.83 -8.20 -12.56
N VAL A 320 -14.88 -8.62 -11.72
CA VAL A 320 -13.43 -8.45 -11.94
C VAL A 320 -12.98 -9.07 -13.26
N CYS A 321 -13.29 -10.35 -13.48
CA CYS A 321 -12.88 -11.07 -14.69
C CYS A 321 -13.58 -10.52 -15.95
N TYR A 322 -14.87 -10.17 -15.83
CA TYR A 322 -15.61 -9.57 -16.94
C TYR A 322 -15.01 -8.20 -17.35
N ALA A 323 -14.77 -7.32 -16.38
CA ALA A 323 -14.18 -6.01 -16.61
C ALA A 323 -12.79 -6.12 -17.26
N ALA A 324 -11.95 -7.02 -16.74
CA ALA A 324 -10.63 -7.25 -17.29
C ALA A 324 -10.67 -7.81 -18.72
N GLY A 325 -11.61 -8.73 -19.00
CA GLY A 325 -11.86 -9.26 -20.35
C GLY A 325 -12.32 -8.21 -21.37
N LYS A 326 -12.88 -7.09 -20.90
CA LYS A 326 -13.19 -5.90 -21.72
C LYS A 326 -11.99 -4.96 -21.90
N GLY A 327 -10.82 -5.30 -21.36
CA GLY A 327 -9.62 -4.47 -21.40
C GLY A 327 -9.67 -3.28 -20.44
N LEU A 328 -10.50 -3.34 -19.39
CA LEU A 328 -10.53 -2.34 -18.32
C LEU A 328 -9.43 -2.63 -17.28
N ASN A 329 -8.84 -1.61 -16.67
CA ASN A 329 -7.94 -1.80 -15.53
C ASN A 329 -8.79 -1.97 -14.27
N VAL A 330 -8.57 -3.03 -13.50
CA VAL A 330 -9.40 -3.34 -12.34
C VAL A 330 -8.57 -3.29 -11.08
N ASP A 331 -9.00 -2.48 -10.12
CA ASP A 331 -8.49 -2.51 -8.76
C ASP A 331 -9.55 -3.18 -7.87
N VAL A 332 -9.13 -4.11 -7.03
CA VAL A 332 -9.97 -4.79 -6.05
C VAL A 332 -9.49 -4.41 -4.66
N ILE A 333 -10.43 -3.91 -3.84
CA ILE A 333 -10.20 -3.73 -2.40
C ILE A 333 -11.20 -4.57 -1.63
N SER A 334 -10.71 -5.42 -0.75
CA SER A 334 -11.52 -6.32 0.07
C SER A 334 -11.21 -6.14 1.54
N ILE A 335 -12.18 -6.39 2.42
CA ILE A 335 -11.97 -6.35 3.88
C ILE A 335 -11.07 -7.49 4.37
N ASP A 336 -11.01 -8.58 3.61
CA ASP A 336 -10.13 -9.72 3.86
C ASP A 336 -9.58 -10.28 2.53
N ARG A 337 -8.79 -11.36 2.61
CA ARG A 337 -8.20 -12.03 1.44
C ARG A 337 -8.79 -13.42 1.17
N LYS A 338 -9.88 -13.82 1.84
CA LYS A 338 -10.41 -15.19 1.77
C LYS A 338 -10.78 -15.60 0.35
N ASN A 339 -11.28 -14.65 -0.44
CA ASN A 339 -11.67 -14.89 -1.82
C ASN A 339 -10.52 -14.74 -2.83
N PHE A 340 -9.37 -14.23 -2.41
CA PHE A 340 -8.25 -13.95 -3.33
C PHE A 340 -7.73 -15.21 -4.04
N PRO A 341 -7.61 -16.39 -3.42
CA PRO A 341 -7.12 -17.59 -4.11
C PRO A 341 -7.94 -17.91 -5.37
N VAL A 342 -9.27 -17.93 -5.23
CA VAL A 342 -10.20 -18.21 -6.32
C VAL A 342 -10.13 -17.12 -7.39
N ILE A 343 -10.17 -15.84 -6.99
CA ILE A 343 -10.10 -14.71 -7.93
C ILE A 343 -8.77 -14.74 -8.71
N LEU A 344 -7.64 -14.90 -8.03
CA LEU A 344 -6.31 -14.95 -8.63
C LEU A 344 -6.17 -16.14 -9.60
N GLN A 345 -6.75 -17.30 -9.27
CA GLN A 345 -6.71 -18.45 -10.16
C GLN A 345 -7.47 -18.19 -11.45
N ARG A 346 -8.68 -17.60 -11.37
CA ARG A 346 -9.45 -17.22 -12.56
C ARG A 346 -8.73 -16.19 -13.42
N ILE A 347 -8.10 -15.21 -12.79
CA ILE A 347 -7.27 -14.19 -13.45
C ILE A 347 -6.11 -14.85 -14.20
N GLN A 348 -5.44 -15.79 -13.54
CA GLN A 348 -4.32 -16.54 -14.12
C GLN A 348 -4.75 -17.41 -15.30
N ASP A 349 -5.83 -18.18 -15.15
CA ASP A 349 -6.40 -19.04 -16.21
C ASP A 349 -6.79 -18.20 -17.45
N SER A 350 -7.31 -17.00 -17.21
CA SER A 350 -7.70 -16.04 -18.25
C SER A 350 -6.55 -15.19 -18.80
N ARG A 351 -5.35 -15.31 -18.22
CA ARG A 351 -4.14 -14.54 -18.58
C ARG A 351 -4.30 -13.01 -18.50
N PHE A 352 -5.13 -12.53 -17.58
CA PHE A 352 -5.27 -11.10 -17.32
C PHE A 352 -4.10 -10.59 -16.49
N ASN A 353 -3.62 -9.37 -16.75
CA ASN A 353 -2.49 -8.73 -16.04
C ASN A 353 -2.77 -7.28 -15.62
N ASN A 354 -4.02 -6.85 -15.84
CA ASN A 354 -4.57 -5.53 -15.63
C ASN A 354 -5.43 -5.47 -14.36
N ILE A 355 -5.19 -6.35 -13.38
CA ILE A 355 -6.00 -6.48 -12.17
C ILE A 355 -5.10 -6.40 -10.95
N ARG A 356 -5.37 -5.51 -10.01
CA ARG A 356 -4.63 -5.44 -8.75
C ARG A 356 -5.57 -5.75 -7.59
N LEU A 357 -5.13 -6.56 -6.64
CA LEU A 357 -5.88 -6.94 -5.46
C LEU A 357 -5.14 -6.47 -4.21
N ARG A 358 -5.84 -5.79 -3.30
CA ARG A 358 -5.34 -5.49 -1.95
C ARG A 358 -6.43 -5.74 -0.93
N ALA A 359 -6.04 -6.26 0.23
CA ALA A 359 -6.94 -6.24 1.38
C ALA A 359 -6.72 -4.99 2.24
N ASP A 360 -7.81 -4.30 2.55
CA ASP A 360 -7.88 -3.15 3.44
C ASP A 360 -9.08 -3.30 4.38
N LEU A 361 -8.83 -3.26 5.69
CA LEU A 361 -9.82 -3.62 6.72
C LEU A 361 -10.97 -2.61 6.82
N ASP A 362 -10.82 -1.41 6.25
CA ASP A 362 -11.80 -0.32 6.35
C ASP A 362 -12.11 0.29 4.97
N LEU A 363 -13.17 -0.23 4.33
CA LEU A 363 -13.67 0.31 3.05
C LEU A 363 -14.29 1.71 3.19
N SER A 364 -14.48 2.19 4.42
CA SER A 364 -14.95 3.55 4.71
C SER A 364 -13.82 4.59 4.76
N LYS A 365 -12.56 4.16 4.57
CA LYS A 365 -11.38 5.05 4.52
C LYS A 365 -10.35 4.56 3.50
N LEU A 366 -10.69 4.68 2.22
CA LEU A 366 -9.82 4.24 1.14
C LEU A 366 -8.58 5.16 1.01
N PRO A 367 -7.38 4.62 0.74
CA PRO A 367 -6.12 5.38 0.72
C PRO A 367 -5.89 6.19 -0.56
N PHE A 368 -6.93 6.39 -1.39
CA PHE A 368 -6.85 7.16 -2.62
C PHE A 368 -7.08 8.66 -2.36
N VAL A 369 -6.59 9.55 -3.23
CA VAL A 369 -6.55 11.01 -2.98
C VAL A 369 -7.75 11.77 -3.58
N ASP A 370 -8.97 11.22 -3.58
CA ASP A 370 -10.15 11.82 -4.26
C ASP A 370 -10.00 11.89 -5.80
N GLY A 371 -11.09 11.53 -6.47
CA GLY A 371 -11.22 11.48 -7.91
C GLY A 371 -11.57 12.87 -8.43
N LYS A 372 -10.54 13.60 -8.87
CA LYS A 372 -10.67 14.95 -9.41
C LYS A 372 -9.65 15.23 -10.50
N TYR A 373 -9.89 16.32 -11.23
CA TYR A 373 -8.94 16.86 -12.18
C TYR A 373 -7.83 17.61 -11.45
N TYR A 374 -6.58 17.20 -11.67
CA TYR A 374 -5.41 17.90 -11.15
C TYR A 374 -4.82 18.77 -12.27
N SER A 375 -5.16 20.06 -12.26
CA SER A 375 -4.72 21.04 -13.26
C SER A 375 -3.19 21.05 -13.45
N LEU A 376 -2.44 20.96 -12.36
CA LEU A 376 -0.96 21.00 -12.39
C LEU A 376 -0.31 19.73 -12.96
N ARG A 377 -1.02 18.60 -12.97
CA ARG A 377 -0.52 17.34 -13.53
C ARG A 377 -1.15 17.03 -14.90
N TYR A 378 -2.05 17.88 -15.39
CA TYR A 378 -2.91 17.64 -16.55
C TYR A 378 -3.51 16.22 -16.57
N ALA A 379 -3.82 15.70 -15.38
CA ALA A 379 -4.20 14.31 -15.19
C ALA A 379 -5.48 14.23 -14.37
N MET A 380 -6.44 13.46 -14.86
CA MET A 380 -7.60 13.04 -14.08
C MET A 380 -7.22 11.81 -13.27
N LYS A 381 -7.35 11.90 -11.94
CA LYS A 381 -7.23 10.74 -11.05
C LYS A 381 -8.62 10.27 -10.63
N GLY A 382 -8.75 9.00 -10.29
CA GLY A 382 -10.00 8.38 -9.83
C GLY A 382 -10.46 7.25 -10.74
N TYR A 383 -11.60 6.67 -10.38
CA TYR A 383 -12.19 5.52 -11.05
C TYR A 383 -13.35 5.93 -11.96
N ASP A 384 -13.43 5.30 -13.14
CA ASP A 384 -14.51 5.48 -14.10
C ASP A 384 -15.77 4.73 -13.67
N LEU A 385 -15.61 3.63 -12.92
CA LEU A 385 -16.68 2.87 -12.29
C LEU A 385 -16.23 2.39 -10.92
N VAL A 386 -17.05 2.61 -9.89
CA VAL A 386 -16.90 2.00 -8.56
C VAL A 386 -18.04 1.01 -8.35
N ILE A 387 -17.72 -0.24 -8.05
CA ILE A 387 -18.66 -1.34 -7.88
C ILE A 387 -18.78 -1.66 -6.39
N ASN A 388 -20.00 -1.58 -5.88
CA ASN A 388 -20.39 -2.01 -4.55
C ASN A 388 -21.46 -3.09 -4.67
N ASP A 389 -21.04 -4.28 -5.11
CA ASP A 389 -21.97 -5.39 -5.33
C ASP A 389 -22.28 -6.10 -4.01
N LEU A 390 -23.52 -6.57 -3.87
CA LEU A 390 -23.99 -7.42 -2.79
C LEU A 390 -23.82 -6.83 -1.38
N CYS A 391 -24.06 -5.54 -1.23
CA CYS A 391 -24.05 -4.88 0.07
C CYS A 391 -25.11 -5.50 0.98
N ASN A 392 -24.73 -5.84 2.21
CA ASN A 392 -25.67 -6.33 3.21
C ASN A 392 -26.05 -5.16 4.11
N LEU A 393 -27.19 -4.52 3.83
CA LEU A 393 -27.61 -3.31 4.55
C LEU A 393 -27.86 -3.53 6.04
N GLU A 394 -28.17 -4.75 6.50
CA GLU A 394 -28.40 -5.04 7.93
C GLU A 394 -27.09 -5.10 8.73
N VAL A 395 -26.00 -5.55 8.09
CA VAL A 395 -24.66 -5.64 8.69
C VAL A 395 -23.85 -4.35 8.45
N ASP A 396 -24.08 -3.71 7.29
CA ASP A 396 -23.32 -2.54 6.82
C ASP A 396 -23.98 -1.19 7.16
N ASP A 397 -25.18 -1.15 7.79
CA ASP A 397 -26.00 0.08 7.95
C ASP A 397 -25.22 1.24 8.59
N ASN A 398 -24.40 0.94 9.61
CA ASN A 398 -23.60 1.95 10.33
C ASN A 398 -22.43 2.52 9.51
N ASN A 399 -22.10 1.91 8.36
CA ASN A 399 -21.02 2.33 7.48
C ASN A 399 -21.48 2.65 6.05
N LEU A 400 -22.74 2.46 5.70
CA LEU A 400 -23.27 2.69 4.36
C LEU A 400 -23.02 4.13 3.88
N GLU A 401 -23.38 5.12 4.70
CA GLU A 401 -23.15 6.54 4.38
C GLU A 401 -21.68 6.82 4.08
N ARG A 402 -20.78 6.30 4.93
CA ARG A 402 -19.34 6.47 4.74
C ARG A 402 -18.84 5.75 3.49
N ARG A 403 -19.30 4.53 3.23
CA ARG A 403 -18.95 3.76 2.02
C ARG A 403 -19.43 4.46 0.75
N MET A 404 -20.63 5.06 0.78
CA MET A 404 -21.14 5.89 -0.32
C MET A 404 -20.31 7.15 -0.50
N ALA A 405 -19.99 7.86 0.59
CA ALA A 405 -19.13 9.04 0.55
C ALA A 405 -17.74 8.70 0.00
N GLU A 406 -17.15 7.57 0.39
CA GLU A 406 -15.86 7.10 -0.13
C GLU A 406 -15.94 6.70 -1.60
N SER A 407 -17.00 5.98 -2.01
CA SER A 407 -17.23 5.61 -3.41
C SER A 407 -17.35 6.86 -4.28
N TYR A 408 -18.10 7.87 -3.82
CA TYR A 408 -18.21 9.18 -4.44
C TYR A 408 -16.85 9.89 -4.48
N ARG A 409 -16.12 9.89 -3.37
CA ARG A 409 -14.80 10.52 -3.29
C ARG A 409 -13.84 9.90 -4.29
N VAL A 410 -13.76 8.59 -4.42
CA VAL A 410 -12.75 7.95 -5.32
C VAL A 410 -13.17 7.91 -6.79
N ALA A 411 -14.47 8.03 -7.09
CA ALA A 411 -14.96 8.19 -8.46
C ALA A 411 -14.47 9.52 -9.06
N LYS A 412 -14.11 9.51 -10.34
CA LYS A 412 -13.80 10.74 -11.09
C LYS A 412 -15.09 11.52 -11.41
N PRO A 413 -15.02 12.80 -11.82
CA PRO A 413 -16.18 13.50 -12.38
C PRO A 413 -16.76 12.77 -13.60
N GLY A 414 -18.09 12.56 -13.63
CA GLY A 414 -18.77 11.72 -14.63
C GLY A 414 -18.48 10.22 -14.50
N GLY A 415 -17.85 9.79 -13.40
CA GLY A 415 -17.66 8.40 -13.04
C GLY A 415 -18.95 7.78 -12.52
N LYS A 416 -19.14 6.48 -12.79
CA LYS A 416 -20.32 5.74 -12.37
C LYS A 416 -20.08 5.02 -11.06
N ILE A 417 -21.13 4.88 -10.25
CA ILE A 417 -21.07 4.17 -8.97
C ILE A 417 -22.26 3.22 -8.93
N TYR A 418 -21.95 1.93 -8.99
CA TYR A 418 -22.92 0.84 -8.96
C TYR A 418 -23.08 0.33 -7.54
N PHE A 419 -24.32 0.20 -7.09
CA PHE A 419 -24.68 -0.45 -5.84
C PHE A 419 -25.69 -1.57 -6.11
N SER A 420 -25.48 -2.72 -5.48
CA SER A 420 -26.52 -3.74 -5.35
C SER A 420 -26.65 -4.20 -3.91
N VAL A 421 -27.87 -4.60 -3.53
CA VAL A 421 -28.23 -4.96 -2.14
C VAL A 421 -28.85 -6.34 -2.10
N GLN A 422 -28.44 -7.15 -1.11
CA GLN A 422 -29.05 -8.44 -0.78
C GLN A 422 -30.12 -8.29 0.33
N GLY A 423 -31.18 -9.10 0.30
CA GLY A 423 -32.19 -9.18 1.39
C GLY A 423 -33.43 -8.29 1.19
N ASN A 424 -34.06 -7.86 2.29
CA ASN A 424 -35.24 -6.99 2.25
C ASN A 424 -34.85 -5.59 1.75
N TYR A 425 -35.39 -5.21 0.59
CA TYR A 425 -34.95 -4.04 -0.16
C TYR A 425 -35.55 -2.74 0.39
N ASP A 426 -34.77 -1.96 1.14
CA ASP A 426 -35.05 -0.54 1.36
C ASP A 426 -33.93 0.34 0.79
N PHE A 427 -34.14 0.84 -0.43
CA PHE A 427 -33.22 1.78 -1.09
C PHE A 427 -33.38 3.22 -0.62
N SER A 428 -34.37 3.52 0.22
CA SER A 428 -34.66 4.90 0.63
C SER A 428 -33.42 5.56 1.23
N LYS A 429 -32.68 4.84 2.07
CA LYS A 429 -31.40 5.31 2.63
C LYS A 429 -30.36 5.60 1.55
N ILE A 430 -30.12 4.67 0.63
CA ILE A 430 -29.15 4.83 -0.46
C ILE A 430 -29.51 6.05 -1.33
N VAL A 431 -30.79 6.21 -1.69
CA VAL A 431 -31.27 7.33 -2.50
C VAL A 431 -31.14 8.66 -1.75
N ILE A 432 -31.51 8.71 -0.46
CA ILE A 432 -31.36 9.90 0.38
C ILE A 432 -29.89 10.32 0.45
N PHE A 433 -28.97 9.39 0.72
CA PHE A 433 -27.54 9.70 0.79
C PHE A 433 -26.97 10.11 -0.57
N ALA A 434 -27.39 9.45 -1.66
CA ALA A 434 -27.01 9.86 -3.01
C ALA A 434 -27.44 11.31 -3.32
N GLN A 435 -28.66 11.70 -2.93
CA GLN A 435 -29.15 13.07 -3.09
C GLN A 435 -28.33 14.08 -2.27
N GLN A 436 -27.95 13.74 -1.04
CA GLN A 436 -27.10 14.59 -0.21
C GLN A 436 -25.70 14.79 -0.82
N LEU A 437 -25.16 13.74 -1.45
CA LEU A 437 -23.90 13.78 -2.20
C LEU A 437 -24.04 14.38 -3.62
N LYS A 438 -25.24 14.82 -4.01
CA LYS A 438 -25.58 15.36 -5.34
C LYS A 438 -25.30 14.40 -6.50
N MET A 439 -25.43 13.10 -6.24
CA MET A 439 -25.27 12.07 -7.25
C MET A 439 -26.55 11.95 -8.09
N HIS A 440 -26.41 11.70 -9.38
CA HIS A 440 -27.55 11.55 -10.28
C HIS A 440 -27.83 10.07 -10.52
N CYS A 441 -29.04 9.59 -10.20
CA CYS A 441 -29.47 8.24 -10.56
C CYS A 441 -29.61 8.16 -12.09
N THR A 442 -28.83 7.29 -12.73
CA THR A 442 -28.82 7.12 -14.20
C THR A 442 -29.53 5.85 -14.64
N ASP A 443 -29.58 4.84 -13.78
CA ASP A 443 -30.24 3.56 -14.06
C ASP A 443 -30.60 2.85 -12.75
N SER A 444 -31.66 2.05 -12.75
CA SER A 444 -32.09 1.25 -11.60
C SER A 444 -32.94 0.06 -12.03
N GLY A 445 -32.83 -1.07 -11.35
CA GLY A 445 -33.69 -2.21 -11.64
C GLY A 445 -33.57 -3.36 -10.65
N TYR A 446 -34.53 -4.27 -10.72
CA TYR A 446 -34.43 -5.58 -10.09
C TYR A 446 -33.60 -6.49 -10.99
N VAL A 447 -32.55 -7.06 -10.43
CA VAL A 447 -31.65 -8.00 -11.09
C VAL A 447 -31.77 -9.37 -10.43
N SER A 448 -31.85 -10.41 -11.25
CA SER A 448 -31.67 -11.76 -10.74
C SER A 448 -30.18 -11.96 -10.52
N HIS A 449 -29.77 -12.00 -9.27
CA HIS A 449 -28.40 -12.25 -8.88
C HIS A 449 -28.23 -13.73 -8.50
N PRO A 450 -27.23 -14.42 -9.07
CA PRO A 450 -27.08 -15.86 -8.89
C PRO A 450 -26.92 -16.33 -7.43
N ILE A 451 -26.27 -15.51 -6.60
CA ILE A 451 -26.00 -15.83 -5.19
C ILE A 451 -27.22 -15.55 -4.27
N CYS A 452 -27.94 -14.44 -4.47
CA CYS A 452 -29.02 -13.97 -3.58
C CYS A 452 -30.43 -14.15 -4.17
N GLY A 453 -30.57 -14.69 -5.38
CA GLY A 453 -31.85 -14.76 -6.08
C GLY A 453 -32.26 -13.41 -6.66
N ARG A 454 -33.18 -12.69 -6.01
CA ARG A 454 -33.48 -11.31 -6.40
C ARG A 454 -32.56 -10.37 -5.67
N CYS A 455 -32.03 -9.39 -6.36
CA CYS A 455 -31.30 -8.28 -5.80
C CYS A 455 -31.75 -7.02 -6.55
N ALA A 456 -31.70 -5.86 -5.91
CA ALA A 456 -31.97 -4.60 -6.61
C ALA A 456 -30.66 -3.82 -6.72
N ALA A 457 -30.54 -3.10 -7.83
CA ALA A 457 -29.31 -2.43 -8.20
C ALA A 457 -29.60 -1.04 -8.75
N ILE A 458 -28.72 -0.10 -8.45
CA ILE A 458 -28.82 1.31 -8.86
C ILE A 458 -27.44 1.78 -9.33
N VAL A 459 -27.43 2.60 -10.38
CA VAL A 459 -26.24 3.26 -10.90
C VAL A 459 -26.37 4.76 -10.72
N PHE A 460 -25.42 5.33 -10.00
CA PHE A 460 -25.27 6.77 -9.83
C PHE A 460 -24.13 7.32 -10.69
N GLU A 461 -24.21 8.60 -11.04
CA GLU A 461 -23.13 9.37 -11.66
C GLU A 461 -22.69 10.51 -10.73
N LYS A 462 -21.38 10.74 -10.63
CA LYS A 462 -20.75 11.82 -9.86
C LYS A 462 -20.67 13.13 -10.62
#